data_AF-M2XVV0-F1
#
_entry.id   AF-M2XVV0-F1
#
_cell.length_a   1.000
_cell.length_b   1.000
_cell.length_c   1.000
_cell.angle_alpha   90.00
_cell.angle_beta   90.00
_cell.angle_gamma   90.00
#
_symmetry.space_group_name_H-M   'P 1'
#
loop_
_entity.id
_entity.type
_entity.pdbx_description
1 polymer ?
#
loop_
_entity_poly.entity_id
_entity_poly.type
_entity_poly.pdbx_seq_one_letter_code
_entity_poly.pdbx_strand_id
1 'polypeptide(L)'
;MKARRRLLPWRSRSRRWMAGVLEIMPGSAVDDPISAVVGAIAMILLLPLLVLWLLESLAQWIALPFVLLARASGMAAVPLVVTERGHVAHRESVLGWAEADHRLVEMRREIDHGSPHPWRDRSDPWTSSNQPGW
;
A
#
# COMPACT_ATOMS: atom_id res chain seq x y z
N MET A 1 -11.28 -9.83 11.35
CA MET A 1 -10.93 -8.85 10.29
C MET A 1 -10.14 -7.71 10.92
N LYS A 2 -9.39 -6.90 10.15
CA LYS A 2 -8.67 -5.71 10.67
C LYS A 2 -8.94 -4.52 9.75
N ALA A 3 -9.55 -3.46 10.28
CA ALA A 3 -9.64 -2.16 9.63
C ALA A 3 -8.41 -1.32 10.00
N ARG A 4 -7.76 -0.70 9.01
CA ARG A 4 -6.61 0.18 9.22
C ARG A 4 -6.69 1.41 8.33
N ARG A 5 -6.30 2.56 8.88
CA ARG A 5 -6.01 3.77 8.12
C ARG A 5 -4.65 3.66 7.42
N ARG A 6 -4.57 4.11 6.17
CA ARG A 6 -3.29 4.21 5.45
C ARG A 6 -2.71 5.60 5.62
N LEU A 7 -1.58 5.68 6.33
CA LEU A 7 -0.87 6.93 6.56
C LEU A 7 -0.30 7.49 5.25
N LEU A 8 0.31 6.64 4.42
CA LEU A 8 0.81 7.04 3.11
C LEU A 8 -0.27 6.84 2.04
N PRO A 9 -0.63 7.88 1.26
CA PRO A 9 -1.57 7.74 0.15
C PRO A 9 -1.03 6.77 -0.91
N TRP A 10 0.27 6.86 -1.18
CA TRP A 10 0.94 6.12 -2.24
C TRP A 10 1.49 4.77 -1.75
N ARG A 11 1.76 3.89 -2.69
CA ARG A 11 2.46 2.62 -2.47
C ARG A 11 3.78 2.72 -3.23
N SER A 12 4.91 2.61 -2.52
CA SER A 12 6.21 2.72 -3.18
C SER A 12 6.37 1.62 -4.22
N ARG A 13 6.52 2.02 -5.49
CA ARG A 13 6.71 1.07 -6.60
C ARG A 13 8.16 0.56 -6.62
N SER A 14 9.12 1.43 -6.32
CA SER A 14 10.53 1.06 -6.25
C SER A 14 10.81 -0.01 -5.20
N ARG A 15 10.21 0.08 -4.01
CA ARG A 15 10.34 -0.97 -2.97
C ARG A 15 9.84 -2.33 -3.46
N ARG A 16 8.76 -2.37 -4.25
CA ARG A 16 8.23 -3.63 -4.80
C ARG A 16 9.19 -4.24 -5.82
N TRP A 17 9.76 -3.42 -6.70
CA TRP A 17 10.72 -3.89 -7.69
C TRP A 17 12.03 -4.36 -7.04
N MET A 18 12.53 -3.62 -6.05
CA MET A 18 13.73 -3.98 -5.31
C MET A 18 13.56 -5.31 -4.57
N ALA A 19 12.39 -5.55 -3.93
CA ALA A 19 12.08 -6.84 -3.32
C ALA A 19 12.11 -7.99 -4.34
N GLY A 20 11.54 -7.79 -5.53
CA GLY A 20 11.58 -8.81 -6.58
C GLY A 20 13.00 -9.12 -7.09
N VAL A 21 13.88 -8.12 -7.18
CA VAL A 21 15.29 -8.34 -7.57
C VAL A 21 16.06 -9.05 -6.46
N LEU A 22 15.82 -8.71 -5.19
CA LEU A 22 16.43 -9.37 -4.03
C LEU A 22 15.99 -10.83 -3.88
N GLU A 23 14.74 -11.17 -4.22
CA GLU A 23 14.25 -12.57 -4.24
C GLU A 23 15.00 -13.45 -5.25
N ILE A 24 15.55 -12.85 -6.30
CA ILE A 24 16.30 -13.56 -7.36
C ILE A 24 17.80 -13.66 -7.02
N MET A 25 18.29 -12.90 -6.02
CA MET A 25 19.70 -12.97 -5.64
C MET A 25 20.02 -14.33 -4.97
N PRO A 26 20.98 -15.10 -5.50
CA PRO A 26 21.46 -16.30 -4.83
C PRO A 26 22.22 -15.92 -3.56
N GLY A 27 21.81 -16.46 -2.41
CA GLY A 27 22.43 -16.17 -1.11
C GLY A 27 23.87 -16.69 -0.94
N SER A 28 24.35 -17.52 -1.87
CA SER A 28 25.67 -18.15 -1.88
C SER A 28 26.45 -17.80 -3.14
N ALA A 29 26.59 -16.49 -3.44
CA ALA A 29 27.30 -15.99 -4.62
C ALA A 29 28.80 -16.34 -4.70
N VAL A 30 29.34 -17.09 -3.74
CA VAL A 30 30.78 -17.29 -3.54
C VAL A 30 31.28 -18.61 -4.13
N ASP A 31 30.45 -19.64 -4.28
CA ASP A 31 30.95 -20.99 -4.58
C ASP A 31 30.86 -21.41 -6.06
N ASP A 32 30.01 -20.76 -6.88
CA ASP A 32 29.80 -21.13 -8.30
C ASP A 32 29.90 -19.94 -9.26
N PRO A 33 30.58 -20.08 -10.43
CA PRO A 33 30.75 -19.00 -11.41
C PRO A 33 29.42 -18.51 -11.99
N ILE A 34 28.42 -19.38 -12.09
CA ILE A 34 27.06 -19.01 -12.54
C ILE A 34 26.41 -18.07 -11.52
N SER A 35 26.56 -18.35 -10.23
CA SER A 35 26.01 -17.53 -9.16
C SER A 35 26.65 -16.13 -9.12
N ALA A 36 27.95 -16.04 -9.42
CA ALA A 36 28.66 -14.77 -9.54
C ALA A 36 28.11 -13.92 -10.70
N VAL A 37 27.83 -14.52 -11.86
CA VAL A 37 27.23 -13.82 -13.01
C VAL A 37 25.80 -13.35 -12.70
N VAL A 38 24.99 -14.20 -12.08
CA VAL A 38 23.62 -13.84 -11.65
C VAL A 38 23.66 -12.68 -10.65
N GLY A 39 24.56 -12.73 -9.67
CA GLY A 39 24.78 -11.64 -8.72
C GLY A 39 25.20 -10.33 -9.39
N ALA A 40 26.11 -10.40 -10.36
CA ALA A 40 26.56 -9.22 -11.11
C ALA A 40 25.42 -8.58 -11.92
N ILE A 41 24.61 -9.39 -12.61
CA ILE A 41 23.41 -8.91 -13.34
C ILE A 41 22.42 -8.27 -12.36
N ALA A 42 22.14 -8.94 -11.23
CA ALA A 42 21.26 -8.40 -10.20
C ALA A 42 21.77 -7.05 -9.66
N MET A 43 23.08 -6.90 -9.44
CA MET A 43 23.69 -5.65 -8.98
C MET A 43 23.56 -4.52 -10.00
N ILE A 44 23.78 -4.81 -11.29
CA ILE A 44 23.59 -3.84 -12.39
C ILE A 44 22.13 -3.36 -12.44
N LEU A 45 21.16 -4.27 -12.22
CA LEU A 45 19.74 -3.92 -12.16
C LEU A 45 19.36 -3.18 -10.87
N LEU A 46 20.00 -3.50 -9.75
CA LEU A 46 19.70 -2.89 -8.44
C LEU A 46 20.17 -1.44 -8.36
N LEU A 47 21.27 -1.08 -9.04
CA LEU A 47 21.85 0.26 -9.00
C LEU A 47 20.88 1.36 -9.50
N PRO A 48 20.25 1.27 -10.69
CA PRO A 48 19.24 2.25 -11.12
C PRO A 48 17.98 2.21 -10.24
N LEU A 49 17.60 1.02 -9.74
CA LEU A 49 16.48 0.89 -8.80
C LEU A 49 16.74 1.62 -7.47
N LEU A 50 17.99 1.62 -7.00
CA LEU A 50 18.40 2.34 -5.80
C LEU A 50 18.27 3.85 -5.99
N VAL A 51 18.68 4.37 -7.15
CA VAL A 51 18.51 5.80 -7.49
C VAL A 51 17.03 6.17 -7.54
N LEU A 52 16.21 5.37 -8.22
CA LEU A 52 14.75 5.58 -8.27
C LEU A 52 14.12 5.52 -6.87
N TRP A 53 14.55 4.57 -6.03
CA TRP A 53 14.08 4.44 -4.65
C TRP A 53 14.44 5.66 -3.81
N LEU A 54 15.65 6.20 -3.98
CA LEU A 54 16.10 7.41 -3.28
C LEU A 54 15.29 8.62 -3.71
N LEU A 55 15.10 8.81 -5.02
CA LEU A 55 14.27 9.89 -5.57
C LEU A 55 12.82 9.80 -5.09
N GLU A 56 12.24 8.59 -5.13
CA GLU A 56 10.89 8.36 -4.62
C GLU A 56 10.84 8.67 -3.12
N SER A 57 11.81 8.22 -2.33
CA SER A 57 11.86 8.50 -0.89
C SER A 57 11.97 10.00 -0.61
N LEU A 58 12.82 10.72 -1.33
CA LEU A 58 12.97 12.17 -1.18
C LEU A 58 11.67 12.90 -1.55
N ALA A 59 11.05 12.54 -2.67
CA ALA A 59 9.76 13.08 -3.08
C ALA A 59 8.67 12.82 -2.03
N GLN A 60 8.69 11.64 -1.39
CA GLN A 60 7.78 11.33 -0.30
C GLN A 60 8.03 12.22 0.92
N TRP A 61 9.28 12.44 1.31
CA TRP A 61 9.61 13.33 2.42
C TRP A 61 9.16 14.77 2.16
N ILE A 62 9.26 15.24 0.92
CA ILE A 62 8.78 16.57 0.52
C ILE A 62 7.25 16.61 0.51
N ALA A 63 6.57 15.62 -0.08
CA ALA A 63 5.12 15.61 -0.24
C ALA A 63 4.35 15.29 1.05
N LEU A 64 4.93 14.48 1.94
CA LEU A 64 4.32 14.02 3.17
C LEU A 64 3.80 15.16 4.07
N PRO A 65 4.57 16.22 4.40
CA PRO A 65 4.04 17.30 5.23
C PRO A 65 2.82 18.00 4.61
N PHE A 66 2.84 18.29 3.30
CA PHE A 66 1.71 18.92 2.61
C PHE A 66 0.46 18.04 2.62
N VAL A 67 0.63 16.73 2.42
CA VAL A 67 -0.49 15.79 2.44
C VAL A 67 -1.04 15.60 3.85
N LEU A 68 -0.19 15.55 4.88
CA LEU A 68 -0.65 15.51 6.26
C LEU A 68 -1.44 16.77 6.62
N LEU A 69 -0.95 17.95 6.20
CA LEU A 69 -1.66 19.21 6.41
C LEU A 69 -3.02 19.23 5.67
N ALA A 70 -3.05 18.82 4.41
CA ALA A 70 -4.29 18.76 3.63
C ALA A 70 -5.30 17.75 4.22
N ARG A 71 -4.84 16.65 4.83
CA ARG A 71 -5.70 15.71 5.53
C ARG A 71 -6.17 16.21 6.88
N ALA A 72 -5.31 16.94 7.60
CA ALA A 72 -5.68 17.57 8.86
C ALA A 72 -6.74 18.67 8.64
N SER A 73 -6.68 19.40 7.53
CA SER A 73 -7.67 20.43 7.17
C SER A 73 -8.94 19.88 6.50
N GLY A 74 -9.05 18.56 6.30
CA GLY A 74 -10.20 17.96 5.63
C GLY A 74 -10.23 18.11 4.10
N MET A 75 -9.19 18.70 3.50
CA MET A 75 -9.11 18.94 2.06
C MET A 75 -8.64 17.73 1.25
N ALA A 76 -8.07 16.72 1.93
CA ALA A 76 -7.58 15.51 1.28
C ALA A 76 -8.20 14.23 1.86
N ALA A 77 -8.43 13.27 0.97
CA ALA A 77 -8.99 11.98 1.33
C ALA A 77 -7.96 11.07 2.04
N VAL A 78 -8.46 10.35 3.04
CA VAL A 78 -7.77 9.36 3.85
C VAL A 78 -8.28 7.98 3.44
N PRO A 79 -7.43 7.13 2.84
CA PRO A 79 -7.81 5.78 2.45
C PRO A 79 -7.91 4.88 3.68
N LEU A 80 -9.06 4.26 3.85
CA LEU A 80 -9.38 3.21 4.81
C LEU A 80 -9.32 1.86 4.09
N VAL A 81 -8.63 0.89 4.70
CA VAL A 81 -8.50 -0.45 4.14
C VAL A 81 -8.94 -1.48 5.17
N VAL A 82 -9.88 -2.34 4.77
CA VAL A 82 -10.33 -3.47 5.56
C VAL A 82 -9.66 -4.73 5.02
N THR A 83 -8.94 -5.43 5.90
CA THR A 83 -8.25 -6.69 5.57
C THR A 83 -8.88 -7.86 6.31
N GLU A 84 -9.20 -8.92 5.57
CA GLU A 84 -9.71 -10.18 6.08
C GLU A 84 -8.79 -11.33 5.69
N ARG A 85 -8.33 -12.13 6.65
CA ARG A 85 -7.45 -13.30 6.42
C ARG A 85 -6.25 -13.04 5.50
N GLY A 86 -5.68 -11.83 5.56
CA GLY A 86 -4.54 -11.41 4.73
C GLY A 86 -4.90 -10.84 3.35
N HIS A 87 -6.18 -10.89 2.95
CA HIS A 87 -6.67 -10.29 1.71
C HIS A 87 -7.36 -8.96 1.97
N VAL A 88 -7.22 -8.02 1.04
CA VAL A 88 -7.95 -6.75 1.08
C VAL A 88 -9.41 -7.03 0.73
N ALA A 89 -10.29 -6.91 1.72
CA ALA A 89 -11.72 -7.15 1.57
C ALA A 89 -12.44 -5.90 1.02
N HIS A 90 -12.04 -4.71 1.47
CA HIS A 90 -12.69 -3.45 1.09
C HIS A 90 -11.74 -2.25 1.16
N ARG A 91 -11.99 -1.24 0.32
CA ARG A 91 -11.31 0.06 0.32
C ARG A 91 -12.34 1.18 0.25
N GLU A 92 -12.25 2.12 1.18
CA GLU A 92 -13.05 3.35 1.19
C GLU A 92 -12.09 4.54 1.35
N SER A 93 -12.47 5.72 0.87
CA SER A 93 -11.72 6.94 1.08
C SER A 93 -12.62 8.02 1.66
N VAL A 94 -12.20 8.59 2.79
CA VAL A 94 -12.99 9.53 3.58
C VAL A 94 -12.25 10.86 3.68
N LEU A 95 -12.95 11.99 3.57
CA LEU A 95 -12.33 13.32 3.62
C LEU A 95 -11.94 13.69 5.06
N GLY A 96 -10.65 13.91 5.29
CA GLY A 96 -10.13 14.38 6.58
C GLY A 96 -9.94 13.32 7.66
N TRP A 97 -9.15 13.65 8.68
CA TRP A 97 -8.83 12.74 9.78
C TRP A 97 -9.98 12.50 10.76
N ALA A 98 -10.74 13.53 11.11
CA ALA A 98 -11.84 13.40 12.07
C ALA A 98 -12.89 12.39 11.57
N GLU A 99 -13.29 12.53 10.30
CA GLU A 99 -14.27 11.64 9.68
C GLU A 99 -13.69 10.23 9.47
N ALA A 100 -12.41 10.12 9.08
CA ALA A 100 -11.75 8.82 8.95
C ALA A 100 -11.68 8.05 10.28
N ASP A 101 -11.43 8.72 11.40
CA ASP A 101 -11.40 8.10 12.72
C ASP A 101 -12.83 7.68 13.17
N HIS A 102 -13.85 8.50 12.89
CA HIS A 102 -15.25 8.15 13.16
C HIS A 102 -15.67 6.88 12.40
N ARG A 103 -15.43 6.86 11.08
CA ARG A 103 -15.76 5.71 10.21
C ARG A 103 -14.98 4.45 10.60
N LEU A 104 -13.74 4.59 11.07
CA LEU A 104 -12.96 3.44 11.53
C LEU A 104 -13.50 2.85 12.84
N VAL A 105 -14.02 3.68 13.75
CA VAL A 105 -14.71 3.22 14.96
C VAL A 105 -16.02 2.52 14.61
N GLU A 106 -16.81 3.08 13.69
CA GLU A 106 -18.03 2.45 13.16
C GLU A 106 -17.73 1.07 12.57
N MET A 107 -16.81 0.98 11.60
CA MET A 107 -16.40 -0.28 10.98
C MET A 107 -15.93 -1.31 12.01
N ARG A 108 -15.21 -0.87 13.04
CA ARG A 108 -14.72 -1.78 14.08
C ARG A 108 -15.87 -2.32 14.94
N ARG A 109 -16.82 -1.45 15.31
CA ARG A 109 -18.05 -1.86 16.01
C ARG A 109 -18.85 -2.85 15.17
N GLU A 110 -19.00 -2.60 13.87
CA GLU A 110 -19.72 -3.50 12.96
C GLU A 110 -19.03 -4.87 12.82
N ILE A 111 -17.70 -4.90 12.73
CA ILE A 111 -16.91 -6.14 12.69
C ILE A 111 -17.08 -6.93 13.98
N ASP A 112 -17.04 -6.26 15.14
CA ASP A 112 -17.15 -6.91 16.46
C ASP A 112 -18.57 -7.46 16.70
N HIS A 113 -19.62 -6.81 16.17
CA HIS A 113 -21.01 -7.27 16.27
C HIS A 113 -21.38 -8.35 15.26
N GLY A 114 -20.46 -8.74 14.37
CA GLY A 114 -20.70 -9.80 13.37
C GLY A 114 -21.65 -9.40 12.24
N SER A 115 -21.99 -8.12 12.11
CA SER A 115 -22.98 -7.62 11.15
C SER A 115 -22.62 -7.99 9.70
N PRO A 116 -23.61 -8.36 8.86
CA PRO A 116 -23.39 -8.57 7.43
C PRO A 116 -23.09 -7.22 6.77
N HIS A 117 -21.84 -7.00 6.39
CA HIS A 117 -21.43 -5.75 5.76
C HIS A 117 -21.85 -5.69 4.29
N PRO A 118 -22.17 -4.51 3.73
CA PRO A 118 -22.55 -4.36 2.32
C PRO A 118 -21.44 -4.78 1.34
N TRP A 119 -20.16 -4.74 1.72
CA TRP A 119 -19.06 -5.29 0.90
C TRP A 119 -18.82 -6.80 1.08
N ARG A 120 -19.51 -7.44 2.05
CA ARG A 120 -19.51 -8.89 2.23
C ARG A 120 -20.46 -9.55 1.22
N ASP A 121 -21.44 -8.80 0.70
CA ASP A 121 -22.32 -9.24 -0.37
C ASP A 121 -21.63 -9.14 -1.73
N ARG A 122 -20.79 -10.15 -2.02
CA ARG A 122 -20.09 -10.29 -3.29
C ARG A 122 -20.99 -10.91 -4.38
N SER A 123 -22.31 -10.75 -4.26
CA SER A 123 -23.29 -11.25 -5.25
C SER A 123 -23.89 -10.15 -6.12
N ASP A 124 -23.53 -8.88 -5.91
CA ASP A 124 -24.01 -7.76 -6.73
C ASP A 124 -23.06 -7.46 -7.91
N PRO A 125 -23.39 -7.85 -9.15
CA PRO A 125 -22.58 -7.54 -10.34
C PRO A 125 -22.55 -6.04 -10.70
N TRP A 126 -23.26 -5.18 -9.95
CA TRP A 126 -23.46 -3.77 -10.25
C TRP A 126 -22.65 -2.80 -9.37
N THR A 127 -21.97 -3.26 -8.30
CA THR A 127 -21.17 -2.38 -7.42
C THR A 127 -19.69 -2.30 -7.82
N SER A 128 -19.25 -3.00 -8.87
CA SER A 128 -17.86 -2.99 -9.34
C SER A 128 -17.48 -1.77 -10.21
N SER A 129 -18.35 -0.79 -10.41
CA SER A 129 -18.16 0.26 -11.43
C SER A 129 -17.82 1.66 -10.93
N ASN A 130 -17.75 1.94 -9.62
CA ASN A 130 -17.49 3.31 -9.15
C ASN A 130 -16.24 3.40 -8.28
N GLN A 131 -15.05 3.43 -8.90
CA GLN A 131 -14.25 4.66 -9.05
C GLN A 131 -12.89 4.40 -9.72
N PRO A 132 -12.35 5.39 -10.46
CA PRO A 132 -11.35 5.19 -11.49
C PRO A 132 -9.96 5.00 -10.89
N GLY A 133 -9.17 4.16 -11.56
CA GLY A 133 -7.77 3.96 -11.20
C GLY A 133 -6.91 5.13 -11.62
N TRP A 134 -6.47 5.94 -10.67
CA TRP A 134 -5.21 6.68 -10.70
C TRP A 134 -4.70 6.84 -9.26
#